data_AF-A0A845GZA5-F1
#
_entry.id   AF-A0A845GZA5-F1
#
_cell.length_a   1.000
_cell.length_b   1.000
_cell.length_c   1.000
_cell.angle_alpha   90.00
_cell.angle_beta   90.00
_cell.angle_gamma   90.00
#
_symmetry.space_group_name_H-M   'P 1'
#
loop_
_entity.id
_entity.type
_entity.pdbx_description
1 polymer ?
#
loop_
_entity_poly.entity_id
_entity_poly.type
_entity_poly.pdbx_seq_one_letter_code
_entity_poly.pdbx_strand_id
1 'polypeptide(L)'
;MLLKIRISNGRPAPRAMIKRLVRSMRRDLRGSLHRRKEPDSVRLPNIYQDREAHRFLNWCRAAACCLSTETIFLRQNPSRSTLLEEAAHALQFHLGIYNDAVDIGGNLLADVAMEYMAASVLHQHAKRWKLPALEKNETSARLRRFRSAVRRHGGLTWDLRLKLRRSAKSLVRKLESWMGKSSMDG
;
A
#
# COMPACT_ATOMS: atom_id res chain seq x y z
N MET A 1 14.15 -1.24 2.62
CA MET A 1 13.44 0.04 2.52
C MET A 1 12.13 -0.11 3.29
N LEU A 2 11.89 0.74 4.30
CA LEU A 2 10.79 0.61 5.27
C LEU A 2 9.72 1.68 4.97
N LEU A 3 8.69 1.32 4.21
CA LEU A 3 7.47 2.13 4.08
C LEU A 3 6.75 2.07 5.43
N LYS A 4 6.77 3.18 6.18
CA LYS A 4 6.32 3.25 7.59
C LYS A 4 4.97 3.93 7.66
N ILE A 5 3.90 3.14 7.73
CA ILE A 5 2.55 3.66 7.93
C ILE A 5 2.31 3.94 9.42
N ARG A 6 1.96 5.20 9.74
CA ARG A 6 1.51 5.64 11.08
C ARG A 6 0.00 5.89 11.12
N ILE A 7 -0.85 4.92 10.78
CA ILE A 7 -2.31 5.05 10.94
C ILE A 7 -2.71 4.41 12.26
N SER A 8 -2.87 5.22 13.31
CA SER A 8 -3.08 4.65 14.63
C SER A 8 -4.51 4.20 14.94
N ASN A 9 -5.59 4.83 14.45
CA ASN A 9 -6.89 4.64 15.14
C ASN A 9 -8.14 4.66 14.22
N GLY A 10 -8.10 4.03 13.05
CA GLY A 10 -9.32 3.82 12.26
C GLY A 10 -10.22 2.71 12.82
N ARG A 11 -11.51 2.68 12.45
CA ARG A 11 -12.39 1.57 12.83
C ARG A 11 -11.83 0.28 12.21
N PRO A 12 -11.82 -0.86 12.95
CA PRO A 12 -11.35 -2.12 12.40
C PRO A 12 -12.06 -2.44 11.08
N ALA A 13 -11.29 -2.81 10.05
CA ALA A 13 -11.85 -3.26 8.81
C ALA A 13 -12.69 -4.53 9.04
N PRO A 14 -13.84 -4.70 8.36
CA PRO A 14 -14.64 -5.92 8.49
C PRO A 14 -13.80 -7.16 8.18
N ARG A 15 -13.86 -8.19 9.03
CA ARG A 15 -13.07 -9.44 8.86
C ARG A 15 -13.26 -10.07 7.48
N ALA A 16 -14.47 -9.99 6.92
CA ALA A 16 -14.78 -10.47 5.58
C ALA A 16 -14.00 -9.72 4.48
N MET A 17 -13.85 -8.39 4.63
CA MET A 17 -13.05 -7.58 3.71
C MET A 17 -11.57 -7.95 3.82
N ILE A 18 -11.04 -8.08 5.04
CA ILE A 18 -9.66 -8.49 5.27
C ILE A 18 -9.41 -9.84 4.56
N LYS A 19 -10.18 -10.87 4.90
CA LYS A 19 -10.03 -12.22 4.32
C LYS A 19 -10.10 -12.19 2.79
N ARG A 20 -11.03 -11.43 2.21
CA ARG A 20 -11.21 -11.32 0.76
C ARG A 20 -10.03 -10.64 0.09
N LEU A 21 -9.65 -9.45 0.56
CA LEU A 21 -8.53 -8.69 -0.01
C LEU A 21 -7.26 -9.53 0.04
N VAL A 22 -6.97 -10.13 1.20
CA VAL A 22 -5.79 -10.98 1.38
C VAL A 22 -5.82 -12.20 0.45
N ARG A 23 -6.97 -12.84 0.28
CA ARG A 23 -7.11 -13.98 -0.65
C ARG A 23 -6.93 -13.56 -2.11
N SER A 24 -7.49 -12.44 -2.52
CA SER A 24 -7.37 -11.92 -3.89
C SER A 24 -5.94 -11.48 -4.18
N MET A 25 -5.32 -10.75 -3.25
CA MET A 25 -3.90 -10.38 -3.29
C MET A 25 -3.01 -11.61 -3.42
N ARG A 26 -3.21 -12.63 -2.58
CA ARG A 26 -2.47 -13.90 -2.67
C ARG A 26 -2.66 -14.64 -3.99
N ARG A 27 -3.80 -14.51 -4.67
CA ARG A 27 -4.05 -15.18 -5.96
C ARG A 27 -3.41 -14.41 -7.11
N ASP A 28 -3.58 -13.10 -7.13
CA ASP A 28 -3.05 -12.24 -8.20
C ASP A 28 -1.51 -12.20 -8.16
N LEU A 29 -0.94 -12.08 -6.96
CA LEU A 29 0.51 -12.09 -6.78
C LEU A 29 1.14 -13.48 -7.05
N ARG A 30 0.37 -14.57 -6.95
CA ARG A 30 0.79 -15.93 -7.38
C ARG A 30 0.86 -16.07 -8.89
N GLY A 31 -0.14 -15.57 -9.62
CA GLY A 31 -0.30 -15.81 -11.06
C GLY A 31 0.85 -15.26 -11.90
N SER A 32 1.48 -14.18 -11.47
CA SER A 32 2.64 -13.58 -12.14
C SER A 32 3.95 -14.35 -11.92
N LEU A 33 4.01 -15.19 -10.87
CA LEU A 33 5.21 -15.95 -10.51
C LEU A 33 5.37 -17.21 -11.36
N HIS A 34 4.29 -17.80 -11.88
CA HIS A 34 4.38 -18.93 -12.81
C HIS A 34 4.93 -18.57 -14.21
N ARG A 35 5.07 -17.28 -14.56
CA ARG A 35 5.70 -16.86 -15.83
C ARG A 35 7.21 -16.69 -15.74
N ARG A 36 7.80 -16.71 -14.55
CA ARG A 36 9.27 -16.70 -14.36
C ARG A 36 9.68 -18.09 -13.87
N LYS A 37 10.26 -18.91 -14.75
CA LYS A 37 10.93 -20.16 -14.38
C LYS A 37 12.05 -19.82 -13.38
N GLU A 38 11.98 -20.35 -12.15
CA GLU A 38 13.07 -20.67 -11.18
C GLU A 38 12.59 -20.68 -9.69
N PRO A 39 13.30 -21.37 -8.75
CA PRO A 39 12.74 -22.49 -7.99
C PRO A 39 12.30 -22.19 -6.54
N ASP A 40 11.42 -23.05 -6.01
CA ASP A 40 11.08 -23.45 -4.62
C ASP A 40 10.98 -22.43 -3.47
N SER A 41 11.22 -21.14 -3.70
CA SER A 41 11.38 -20.16 -2.60
C SER A 41 10.42 -18.98 -2.62
N VAL A 42 9.52 -18.88 -3.61
CA VAL A 42 8.64 -17.71 -3.70
C VAL A 42 7.44 -17.85 -2.77
N ARG A 43 7.65 -17.44 -1.52
CA ARG A 43 6.63 -17.40 -0.48
C ARG A 43 5.63 -16.30 -0.84
N LEU A 44 4.36 -16.67 -0.82
CA LEU A 44 3.22 -15.76 -0.95
C LEU A 44 3.36 -14.53 -0.05
N PRO A 45 2.63 -13.42 -0.30
CA PRO A 45 2.46 -12.40 0.72
C PRO A 45 2.01 -13.01 2.05
N ASN A 46 2.99 -13.10 2.95
CA ASN A 46 2.83 -13.45 4.33
C ASN A 46 2.42 -12.17 5.02
N ILE A 47 1.22 -12.23 5.57
CA ILE A 47 0.70 -11.18 6.43
C ILE A 47 0.96 -11.64 7.85
N TYR A 48 1.96 -11.03 8.47
CA TYR A 48 2.36 -11.35 9.82
C TYR A 48 1.57 -10.47 10.79
N GLN A 49 0.87 -11.12 11.72
CA GLN A 49 0.08 -10.50 12.79
C GLN A 49 0.37 -11.13 14.16
N ASP A 50 1.49 -11.87 14.25
CA ASP A 50 1.95 -12.55 15.46
C ASP A 50 2.63 -11.58 16.44
N ARG A 51 3.15 -12.13 17.55
CA ARG A 51 3.82 -11.35 18.60
C ARG A 51 5.09 -10.65 18.09
N GLU A 52 5.81 -11.23 17.15
CA GLU A 52 7.03 -10.66 16.59
C GLU A 52 6.72 -9.50 15.65
N ALA A 53 5.71 -9.65 14.79
CA ALA A 53 5.14 -8.58 13.98
C ALA A 53 4.73 -7.39 14.87
N HIS A 54 4.07 -7.66 16.00
CA HIS A 54 3.68 -6.60 16.95
C HIS A 54 4.89 -5.88 17.57
N ARG A 55 5.94 -6.63 17.97
CA ARG A 55 7.19 -6.04 18.49
C ARG A 55 7.87 -5.17 17.43
N PHE A 56 7.97 -5.68 16.21
CA PHE A 56 8.55 -4.97 15.07
C PHE A 56 7.80 -3.67 14.75
N LEU A 57 6.46 -3.71 14.70
CA LEU A 57 5.63 -2.54 14.46
C LEU A 57 5.72 -1.52 15.60
N ASN A 58 5.83 -1.96 16.86
CA ASN A 58 6.09 -1.09 18.01
C ASN A 58 7.45 -0.38 17.89
N TRP A 59 8.51 -1.13 17.57
CA TRP A 59 9.84 -0.57 17.37
C TRP A 59 9.87 0.45 16.22
N CYS A 60 9.20 0.14 15.11
CA CYS A 60 9.05 1.05 13.98
C CYS A 60 8.15 2.26 14.27
N ARG A 61 7.41 2.27 15.40
CA ARG A 61 6.32 3.20 15.71
C ARG A 61 5.32 3.29 14.56
N ALA A 62 4.93 2.14 14.04
CA ALA A 62 4.07 1.98 12.87
C ALA A 62 2.82 1.14 13.21
N ALA A 63 1.76 1.37 12.46
CA ALA A 63 0.53 0.59 12.52
C ALA A 63 0.56 -0.58 11.54
N ALA A 64 1.34 -0.44 10.48
CA ALA A 64 1.57 -1.46 9.49
C ALA A 64 2.88 -1.17 8.74
N CYS A 65 3.40 -2.19 8.06
CA CYS A 65 4.57 -2.04 7.21
C CYS A 65 4.62 -3.11 6.12
N CYS A 66 4.71 -2.68 4.87
CA CYS A 66 5.03 -3.52 3.72
C CYS A 66 6.53 -3.39 3.40
N LEU A 67 7.25 -4.51 3.50
CA LEU A 67 8.68 -4.58 3.15
C LEU A 67 8.92 -5.05 1.72
N SER A 68 7.98 -5.81 1.16
CA SER A 68 8.06 -6.34 -0.20
C SER A 68 6.68 -6.81 -0.67
N THR A 69 6.61 -7.33 -1.91
CA THR A 69 5.44 -8.08 -2.41
C THR A 69 5.03 -9.25 -1.52
N GLU A 70 5.96 -9.78 -0.71
CA GLU A 70 5.79 -11.02 0.03
C GLU A 70 5.67 -10.81 1.54
N THR A 71 5.99 -9.62 2.05
CA THR A 71 6.07 -9.39 3.49
C THR A 71 5.31 -8.13 3.88
N ILE A 72 4.20 -8.34 4.59
CA ILE A 72 3.37 -7.28 5.15
C ILE A 72 3.16 -7.56 6.64
N PHE A 73 3.47 -6.59 7.48
CA PHE A 73 3.18 -6.61 8.90
C PHE A 73 1.92 -5.78 9.16
N LEU A 74 0.92 -6.38 9.81
CA LEU A 74 -0.32 -5.72 10.20
C LEU A 74 -0.62 -5.97 11.67
N ARG A 75 -1.22 -5.00 12.36
CA ARG A 75 -1.90 -5.26 13.64
C ARG A 75 -3.08 -6.21 13.40
N GLN A 76 -3.55 -6.91 14.45
CA GLN A 76 -4.69 -7.83 14.35
C GLN A 76 -5.97 -7.20 13.81
N ASN A 77 -6.23 -5.93 14.14
CA ASN A 77 -7.42 -5.19 13.74
C ASN A 77 -7.03 -3.92 12.96
N PRO A 78 -6.51 -4.06 11.72
CA PRO A 78 -6.11 -2.89 10.94
C PRO A 78 -7.34 -2.09 10.50
N SER A 79 -7.18 -0.78 10.38
CA SER A 79 -8.23 0.05 9.75
C SER A 79 -8.37 -0.26 8.26
N ARG A 80 -9.46 0.20 7.65
CA ARG A 80 -9.69 0.01 6.22
C ARG A 80 -8.62 0.72 5.38
N SER A 81 -8.30 1.95 5.74
CA SER A 81 -7.20 2.72 5.13
C SER A 81 -5.87 2.01 5.25
N THR A 82 -5.50 1.53 6.45
CA THR A 82 -4.23 0.81 6.68
C THR A 82 -4.12 -0.41 5.78
N LEU A 83 -5.17 -1.24 5.73
CA LEU A 83 -5.17 -2.43 4.90
C LEU A 83 -5.00 -2.10 3.41
N LEU A 84 -5.74 -1.11 2.92
CA LEU A 84 -5.70 -0.71 1.51
C LEU A 84 -4.37 -0.09 1.11
N GLU A 85 -3.74 0.61 2.03
CA GLU A 85 -2.45 1.24 1.80
C GLU A 85 -1.32 0.22 1.72
N GLU A 86 -1.27 -0.75 2.64
CA GLU A 86 -0.28 -1.82 2.53
C GLU A 86 -0.51 -2.71 1.32
N ALA A 87 -1.77 -2.94 0.93
CA ALA A 87 -2.09 -3.60 -0.32
C ALA A 87 -1.60 -2.78 -1.53
N ALA A 88 -1.68 -1.45 -1.45
CA ALA A 88 -1.15 -0.57 -2.47
C ALA A 88 0.37 -0.66 -2.56
N HIS A 89 1.09 -0.69 -1.43
CA HIS A 89 2.54 -0.88 -1.39
C HIS A 89 2.98 -2.23 -1.96
N ALA A 90 2.28 -3.31 -1.61
CA ALA A 90 2.54 -4.61 -2.20
C ALA A 90 2.37 -4.60 -3.73
N LEU A 91 1.35 -3.90 -4.24
CA LEU A 91 1.18 -3.70 -5.69
C LEU A 91 2.25 -2.83 -6.31
N GLN A 92 2.72 -1.79 -5.61
CA GLN A 92 3.81 -0.93 -6.07
C GLN A 92 5.09 -1.72 -6.30
N PHE A 93 5.45 -2.63 -5.38
CA PHE A 93 6.56 -3.55 -5.59
C PHE A 93 6.27 -4.54 -6.72
N HIS A 94 5.07 -5.13 -6.74
CA HIS A 94 4.73 -6.17 -7.72
C HIS A 94 4.78 -5.69 -9.16
N LEU A 95 4.29 -4.47 -9.39
CA LEU A 95 4.24 -3.85 -10.71
C LEU A 95 5.57 -3.19 -11.11
N GLY A 96 6.62 -3.31 -10.29
CA GLY A 96 7.92 -2.69 -10.54
C GLY A 96 7.96 -1.17 -10.37
N ILE A 97 6.87 -0.55 -9.86
CA ILE A 97 6.73 0.89 -9.78
C ILE A 97 7.76 1.52 -8.83
N TYR A 98 8.11 0.80 -7.75
CA TYR A 98 9.18 1.23 -6.85
C TYR A 98 10.54 1.28 -7.57
N ASN A 99 10.92 0.20 -8.27
CA ASN A 99 12.19 0.13 -9.00
C ASN A 99 12.28 1.20 -10.08
N ASP A 100 11.20 1.37 -10.86
CA ASP A 100 11.11 2.46 -11.84
C ASP A 100 11.35 3.85 -11.20
N ALA A 101 10.85 4.07 -9.99
CA ALA A 101 11.05 5.33 -9.28
C ALA A 101 12.48 5.48 -8.72
N VAL A 102 13.10 4.38 -8.28
CA VAL A 102 14.50 4.35 -7.86
C VAL A 102 15.42 4.70 -9.03
N ASP A 103 15.16 4.14 -10.22
CA ASP A 103 15.98 4.40 -11.41
C ASP A 103 15.94 5.87 -11.83
N ILE A 104 14.81 6.56 -11.59
CA ILE A 104 14.63 7.98 -11.95
C ILE A 104 15.16 8.93 -10.85
N GLY A 105 14.98 8.58 -9.58
CA GLY A 105 15.08 9.53 -8.47
C GLY A 105 15.93 9.09 -7.27
N GLY A 106 16.46 7.88 -7.31
CA GLY A 106 17.11 7.22 -6.18
C GLY A 106 16.12 6.76 -5.10
N ASN A 107 16.64 5.96 -4.15
CA ASN A 107 15.84 5.31 -3.11
C ASN A 107 14.99 6.29 -2.29
N LEU A 108 15.59 7.38 -1.80
CA LEU A 108 14.89 8.31 -0.91
C LEU A 108 13.68 8.98 -1.58
N LEU A 109 13.81 9.38 -2.86
CA LEU A 109 12.70 9.96 -3.60
C LEU A 109 11.64 8.90 -3.94
N ALA A 110 12.05 7.68 -4.26
CA ALA A 110 11.16 6.57 -4.53
C ALA A 110 10.27 6.23 -3.32
N ASP A 111 10.82 6.20 -2.10
CA ASP A 111 10.08 5.95 -0.86
C ASP A 111 8.97 6.98 -0.67
N VAL A 112 9.34 8.26 -0.76
CA VAL A 112 8.41 9.37 -0.60
C VAL A 112 7.37 9.38 -1.73
N ALA A 113 7.75 9.02 -2.94
CA ALA A 113 6.85 8.91 -4.09
C ALA A 113 5.83 7.77 -3.93
N MET A 114 6.23 6.62 -3.36
CA MET A 114 5.34 5.48 -3.12
C MET A 114 4.30 5.81 -2.05
N GLU A 115 4.74 6.38 -0.93
CA GLU A 115 3.87 6.88 0.15
C GLU A 115 2.92 7.96 -0.37
N TYR A 116 3.43 8.92 -1.16
CA TYR A 116 2.62 9.96 -1.79
C TYR A 116 1.55 9.37 -2.71
N MET A 117 1.92 8.42 -3.58
CA MET A 117 0.99 7.82 -4.54
C MET A 117 -0.09 7.02 -3.80
N ALA A 118 0.28 6.21 -2.81
CA ALA A 118 -0.67 5.44 -2.02
C ALA A 118 -1.66 6.37 -1.28
N ALA A 119 -1.16 7.38 -0.55
CA ALA A 119 -1.99 8.36 0.13
C ALA A 119 -2.89 9.16 -0.83
N SER A 120 -2.38 9.53 -2.02
CA SER A 120 -3.15 10.24 -3.04
C SER A 120 -4.30 9.38 -3.58
N VAL A 121 -4.05 8.11 -3.86
CA VAL A 121 -5.06 7.15 -4.31
C VAL A 121 -6.12 6.94 -3.22
N LEU A 122 -5.72 6.70 -1.97
CA LEU A 122 -6.67 6.55 -0.87
C LEU A 122 -7.53 7.81 -0.69
N HIS A 123 -6.93 9.01 -0.76
CA HIS A 123 -7.64 10.27 -0.61
C HIS A 123 -8.68 10.48 -1.73
N GLN A 124 -8.29 10.28 -2.99
CA GLN A 124 -9.16 10.48 -4.16
C GLN A 124 -10.34 9.50 -4.17
N HIS A 125 -10.12 8.26 -3.73
CA HIS A 125 -11.14 7.21 -3.75
C HIS A 125 -11.84 7.00 -2.39
N ALA A 126 -11.56 7.83 -1.39
CA ALA A 126 -12.03 7.62 -0.03
C ALA A 126 -13.56 7.53 0.13
N LYS A 127 -14.30 8.29 -0.68
CA LYS A 127 -15.78 8.22 -0.71
C LYS A 127 -16.24 6.88 -1.30
N ARG A 128 -15.72 6.52 -2.48
CA ARG A 128 -16.06 5.28 -3.20
C ARG A 128 -15.72 4.03 -2.39
N TRP A 129 -14.62 4.06 -1.66
CA TRP A 129 -14.16 2.94 -0.82
C TRP A 129 -14.72 3.00 0.61
N LYS A 130 -15.66 3.92 0.88
CA LYS A 130 -16.36 4.08 2.15
C LYS A 130 -15.39 4.14 3.34
N LEU A 131 -14.33 4.94 3.21
CA LEU A 131 -13.44 5.23 4.33
C LEU A 131 -14.19 6.10 5.37
N PRO A 132 -14.09 5.77 6.67
CA PRO A 132 -14.60 6.62 7.74
C PRO A 132 -14.03 8.04 7.69
N ALA A 133 -14.78 9.02 8.23
CA ALA A 133 -14.36 10.43 8.25
C ALA A 133 -13.00 10.65 8.92
N LEU A 134 -12.74 9.93 10.02
CA LEU A 134 -11.45 9.98 10.72
C LEU A 134 -10.30 9.53 9.79
N GLU A 135 -10.44 8.38 9.12
CA GLU A 135 -9.43 7.85 8.19
C GLU A 135 -9.22 8.78 6.98
N LYS A 136 -10.28 9.43 6.49
CA LYS A 136 -10.20 10.46 5.44
C LYS A 136 -9.35 11.66 5.88
N ASN A 137 -9.58 12.15 7.09
CA ASN A 137 -8.86 13.29 7.65
C ASN A 137 -7.38 12.97 7.85
N GLU A 138 -7.08 11.79 8.41
CA GLU A 138 -5.71 11.30 8.58
C GLU A 138 -4.97 11.14 7.24
N THR A 139 -5.62 10.52 6.25
CA THR A 139 -5.08 10.36 4.90
C THR A 139 -4.79 11.73 4.26
N SER A 140 -5.69 12.69 4.42
CA SER A 140 -5.52 14.06 3.92
C SER A 140 -4.35 14.79 4.59
N ALA A 141 -4.18 14.62 5.90
CA ALA A 141 -3.06 15.18 6.64
C ALA A 141 -1.72 14.57 6.20
N ARG A 142 -1.67 13.25 6.00
CA ARG A 142 -0.49 12.56 5.48
C ARG A 142 -0.14 12.99 4.07
N LEU A 143 -1.14 13.11 3.19
CA LEU A 143 -0.93 13.59 1.82
C LEU A 143 -0.27 14.99 1.80
N ARG A 144 -0.66 15.89 2.72
CA ARG A 144 0.01 17.19 2.87
C ARG A 144 1.47 17.04 3.29
N ARG A 145 1.77 16.16 4.25
CA ARG A 145 3.16 15.89 4.69
C ARG A 145 4.00 15.30 3.57
N PHE A 146 3.48 14.35 2.80
CA PHE A 146 4.19 13.77 1.66
C PHE A 146 4.40 14.78 0.53
N ARG A 147 3.41 15.64 0.24
CA ARG A 147 3.60 16.77 -0.70
C ARG A 147 4.75 17.68 -0.27
N SER A 148 4.85 17.99 1.02
CA SER A 148 5.97 18.77 1.56
C SER A 148 7.30 18.02 1.47
N ALA A 149 7.33 16.72 1.80
CA ALA A 149 8.53 15.89 1.69
C ALA A 149 9.03 15.81 0.24
N VAL A 150 8.14 15.54 -0.71
CA VAL A 150 8.44 15.57 -2.15
C VAL A 150 9.13 16.88 -2.55
N ARG A 151 8.58 18.03 -2.13
CA ARG A 151 9.17 19.34 -2.45
C ARG A 151 10.57 19.52 -1.84
N ARG A 152 10.79 19.03 -0.61
CA ARG A 152 12.11 19.07 0.04
C ARG A 152 13.16 18.23 -0.68
N HIS A 153 12.75 17.20 -1.42
CA HIS A 153 13.63 16.38 -2.25
C HIS A 153 13.74 16.88 -3.70
N GLY A 154 13.56 18.19 -3.95
CA GLY A 154 13.66 18.76 -5.30
C GLY A 154 12.39 18.60 -6.15
N GLY A 155 11.32 18.03 -5.58
CA GLY A 155 10.08 17.74 -6.29
C GLY A 155 10.12 16.43 -7.08
N LEU A 156 8.97 16.06 -7.63
CA LEU A 156 8.91 14.97 -8.62
C LEU A 156 9.32 15.54 -9.98
N THR A 157 10.27 14.91 -10.65
CA THR A 157 10.59 15.17 -12.07
C THR A 157 9.35 14.93 -12.94
N TRP A 158 9.33 15.50 -14.15
CA TRP A 158 8.21 15.30 -15.07
C TRP A 158 7.97 13.82 -15.38
N ASP A 159 9.05 13.07 -15.63
CA ASP A 159 8.98 11.64 -15.95
C ASP A 159 8.41 10.83 -14.79
N LEU A 160 8.86 11.11 -13.56
CA LEU A 160 8.34 10.45 -12.37
C LEU A 160 6.85 10.80 -12.16
N ARG A 161 6.43 12.06 -12.35
CA ARG A 161 5.00 12.44 -12.26
C ARG A 161 4.16 11.66 -13.26
N LEU A 162 4.61 11.57 -14.52
CA LEU A 162 3.89 10.88 -15.57
C LEU A 162 3.79 9.38 -15.27
N LYS A 163 4.89 8.76 -14.81
CA LYS A 163 4.94 7.35 -14.41
C LYS A 163 4.01 7.06 -13.24
N LEU A 164 4.05 7.86 -12.17
CA LEU A 164 3.15 7.70 -11.02
C LEU A 164 1.68 7.87 -11.42
N ARG A 165 1.36 8.84 -12.28
CA ARG A 165 -0.02 9.06 -12.76
C ARG A 165 -0.55 7.86 -13.55
N ARG A 166 0.25 7.28 -14.43
CA ARG A 166 -0.12 6.07 -15.20
C ARG A 166 -0.29 4.87 -14.26
N SER A 167 0.64 4.71 -13.32
CA SER A 167 0.66 3.62 -12.36
C SER A 167 -0.52 3.68 -11.38
N ALA A 168 -0.91 4.86 -10.93
CA ALA A 168 -2.04 5.06 -10.02
C ALA A 168 -3.36 4.51 -10.59
N LYS A 169 -3.61 4.64 -11.90
CA LYS A 169 -4.80 4.05 -12.54
C LYS A 169 -4.79 2.52 -12.48
N SER A 170 -3.64 1.90 -12.73
CA SER A 170 -3.48 0.44 -12.64
C SER A 170 -3.68 -0.04 -11.19
N LEU A 171 -3.07 0.69 -10.24
CA LEU A 171 -3.16 0.45 -8.81
C LEU A 171 -4.62 0.45 -8.32
N VAL A 172 -5.40 1.49 -8.68
CA VAL A 172 -6.82 1.60 -8.34
C VAL A 172 -7.60 0.41 -8.88
N ARG A 173 -7.46 0.08 -10.18
CA ARG A 173 -8.18 -1.04 -10.80
C ARG A 173 -7.89 -2.37 -10.09
N LYS A 174 -6.63 -2.61 -9.74
CA LYS A 174 -6.21 -3.83 -9.02
C LYS A 174 -6.75 -3.87 -7.60
N LEU A 175 -6.64 -2.80 -6.83
CA LEU A 175 -7.20 -2.71 -5.48
C LEU A 175 -8.71 -2.93 -5.48
N GLU A 176 -9.43 -2.32 -6.43
CA GLU A 176 -10.88 -2.48 -6.59
C GLU A 176 -11.26 -3.92 -6.93
N SER A 177 -10.50 -4.57 -7.81
CA SER A 177 -10.64 -6.00 -8.10
C SER A 177 -10.46 -6.85 -6.84
N TRP A 178 -9.46 -6.55 -6.00
CA TRP A 178 -9.20 -7.29 -4.77
C TRP A 178 -10.29 -7.12 -3.71
N MET A 179 -10.87 -5.92 -3.58
CA MET A 179 -11.99 -5.66 -2.67
C MET A 179 -13.30 -6.31 -3.13
N GLY A 180 -13.47 -6.51 -4.44
CA GLY A 180 -14.67 -7.09 -5.07
C GLY A 180 -15.86 -6.11 -5.10
N LYS A 181 -16.79 -6.35 -6.04
CA LYS A 181 -17.96 -5.47 -6.33
C LYS A 181 -18.79 -5.11 -5.09
N SER A 182 -19.06 -6.09 -4.22
CA SER A 182 -19.90 -5.92 -3.01
C SER A 182 -19.33 -4.98 -1.94
N SER A 183 -18.11 -4.47 -2.08
CA SER A 183 -17.57 -3.43 -1.19
C SER A 183 -17.99 -2.00 -1.56
N MET A 184 -18.51 -1.79 -2.78
CA MET A 184 -18.86 -0.47 -3.32
C MET A 184 -20.37 -0.17 -3.28
N ASP A 185 -21.22 -1.19 -3.29
CA ASP A 185 -22.67 -1.05 -3.53
C ASP A 185 -23.52 -1.14 -2.25
N GLY A 186 -23.40 -0.18 -1.33
CA GLY A 186 -24.22 -0.16 -0.11
C GLY A 186 -23.77 0.82 0.94
#